data_AF-A0A9P5CK09-F1
#
_entry.id   AF-A0A9P5CK09-F1
#
_cell.length_a   1.000
_cell.length_b   1.000
_cell.length_c   1.000
_cell.angle_alpha   90.00
_cell.angle_beta   90.00
_cell.angle_gamma   90.00
#
_symmetry.space_group_name_H-M   'P 1'
#
loop_
_entity.id
_entity.type
_entity.pdbx_description
1 polymer ?
#
loop_
_entity_poly.entity_id
_entity_poly.type
_entity_poly.pdbx_seq_one_letter_code
_entity_poly.pdbx_strand_id
1 'polypeptide(L)'
;MTGLVAFASALPAAPRLTARQQKIYEVMRRQSAAEQALGINDFDVLQFALTLENLETAFYQQGFAALPAQQFLDLGLTQTQVDSLVTIGQSEAAHVEIIQSTLAQMGIQPVVPCQYNFGGAFASAQAMVQTAAILEQVGVSAYLGAAPIVSSPVVLGAAASIFSIEARHQSFIRTVSGIASAPDFFDTPLSPKQVFSLAAPFISSCPQGSNLILTAFPTVSMTNANQQIIADQQLQLQSDASGQATACAFTAGGFPTGSVFTAFTNGACATPQGLTGVVYLNLVSSTPATGKISDDIIVAGPMVLQVS
;
A
#
# COMPACT_ATOMS: atom_id res chain seq x y z
N MET A 1 -13.76 21.80 -60.84
CA MET A 1 -14.37 21.78 -59.49
C MET A 1 -13.77 20.62 -58.73
N THR A 2 -12.76 20.90 -57.91
CA THR A 2 -12.02 19.94 -57.10
C THR A 2 -12.69 19.89 -55.73
N GLY A 3 -13.44 18.82 -55.44
CA GLY A 3 -14.07 18.61 -54.13
C GLY A 3 -13.11 17.91 -53.18
N LEU A 4 -12.60 18.62 -52.17
CA LEU A 4 -11.94 18.00 -51.03
C LEU A 4 -12.98 17.23 -50.20
N VAL A 5 -12.79 15.93 -50.05
CA VAL A 5 -13.51 15.11 -49.06
C VAL A 5 -12.80 15.32 -47.72
N ALA A 6 -13.44 16.04 -46.81
CA ALA A 6 -13.01 16.14 -45.42
C ALA A 6 -13.43 14.87 -44.68
N PHE A 7 -12.46 14.03 -44.31
CA PHE A 7 -12.69 12.97 -43.33
C PHE A 7 -12.68 13.60 -41.94
N ALA A 8 -13.87 13.75 -41.35
CA ALA A 8 -14.01 14.01 -39.93
C ALA A 8 -13.64 12.74 -39.16
N SER A 9 -12.49 12.76 -38.47
CA SER A 9 -12.12 11.72 -37.52
C SER A 9 -13.02 11.83 -36.29
N ALA A 10 -14.08 11.01 -36.24
CA ALA A 10 -14.78 10.76 -34.99
C ALA A 10 -13.81 10.05 -34.03
N LEU A 11 -13.38 10.72 -32.98
CA LEU A 11 -12.70 10.08 -31.85
C LEU A 11 -13.60 8.93 -31.34
N PRO A 12 -13.05 7.75 -31.02
CA PRO A 12 -13.87 6.67 -30.46
C PRO A 12 -14.49 7.14 -29.15
N ALA A 13 -15.80 6.99 -29.04
CA ALA A 13 -16.53 7.18 -27.79
C ALA A 13 -16.15 6.05 -26.82
N ALA A 14 -15.02 6.20 -26.13
CA ALA A 14 -14.75 5.41 -24.95
C ALA A 14 -15.89 5.66 -23.93
N PRO A 15 -16.39 4.62 -23.23
CA PRO A 15 -17.43 4.81 -22.23
C PRO A 15 -16.92 5.80 -21.17
N ARG A 16 -17.63 6.91 -20.99
CA ARG A 16 -17.38 7.85 -19.90
C ARG A 16 -17.75 7.16 -18.59
N LEU A 17 -16.94 7.37 -17.55
CA LEU A 17 -17.26 6.91 -16.20
C LEU A 17 -18.67 7.40 -15.82
N THR A 18 -19.50 6.49 -15.31
CA THR A 18 -20.81 6.85 -14.76
C THR A 18 -20.64 7.78 -13.56
N ALA A 19 -21.67 8.56 -13.21
CA ALA A 19 -21.64 9.42 -12.01
C ALA A 19 -21.28 8.65 -10.72
N ARG A 20 -21.66 7.37 -10.64
CA ARG A 20 -21.28 6.48 -9.54
C ARG A 20 -19.78 6.17 -9.56
N GLN A 21 -19.20 5.87 -10.73
CA GLN A 21 -17.76 5.62 -10.87
C GLN A 21 -16.93 6.88 -10.65
N GLN A 22 -17.41 8.04 -11.07
CA GLN A 22 -16.78 9.33 -10.75
C GLN A 22 -16.80 9.61 -9.25
N LYS A 23 -17.92 9.36 -8.57
CA LYS A 23 -18.03 9.50 -7.12
C LYS A 23 -17.12 8.50 -6.37
N ILE A 24 -17.02 7.26 -6.85
CA ILE A 24 -16.07 6.27 -6.32
C ILE A 24 -14.63 6.78 -6.52
N TYR A 25 -14.29 7.29 -7.72
CA TYR A 25 -12.98 7.88 -8.01
C TYR A 25 -12.66 9.08 -7.10
N GLU A 26 -13.60 9.98 -6.87
CA GLU A 26 -13.44 11.14 -5.97
C GLU A 26 -13.23 10.72 -4.49
N VAL A 27 -13.90 9.65 -4.06
CA VAL A 27 -13.76 9.07 -2.71
C VAL A 27 -12.45 8.28 -2.57
N MET A 28 -12.02 7.58 -3.63
CA MET A 28 -10.72 6.89 -3.69
C MET A 28 -9.54 7.87 -3.73
N ARG A 29 -9.75 9.10 -4.23
CA ARG A 29 -8.74 10.17 -4.18
C ARG A 29 -8.59 10.70 -2.76
N ARG A 30 -7.68 10.09 -2.00
CA ARG A 30 -7.46 10.39 -0.57
C ARG A 30 -6.65 11.64 -0.29
N GLN A 31 -6.02 12.21 -1.32
CA GLN A 31 -5.29 13.45 -1.19
C GLN A 31 -6.19 14.64 -0.85
N SER A 32 -5.70 15.46 0.08
CA SER A 32 -6.23 16.76 0.47
C SER A 32 -5.82 17.84 -0.53
N ALA A 33 -6.50 18.99 -0.50
CA ALA A 33 -6.07 20.19 -1.23
C ALA A 33 -4.69 20.68 -0.75
N ALA A 34 -4.30 20.36 0.49
CA ALA A 34 -2.98 20.68 1.04
C ALA A 34 -1.87 19.84 0.39
N GLU A 35 -2.11 18.56 0.07
CA GLU A 35 -1.14 17.72 -0.66
C GLU A 35 -1.00 18.13 -2.13
N GLN A 36 -2.10 18.54 -2.78
CA GLN A 36 -2.02 19.14 -4.12
C GLN A 36 -1.23 20.47 -4.11
N ALA A 37 -1.24 21.20 -3.00
CA ALA A 37 -0.46 22.41 -2.81
C ALA A 37 1.03 22.15 -2.49
N LEU A 38 1.44 20.91 -2.18
CA LEU A 38 2.85 20.56 -1.93
C LEU A 38 3.72 20.59 -3.20
N GLY A 39 3.12 20.71 -4.40
CA GLY A 39 3.88 20.75 -5.65
C GLY A 39 4.61 19.43 -5.97
N ILE A 40 4.11 18.31 -5.41
CA ILE A 40 4.61 16.96 -5.70
C ILE A 40 4.54 16.74 -7.21
N ASN A 41 5.68 16.41 -7.80
CA ASN A 41 5.81 16.11 -9.22
C ASN A 41 6.17 14.64 -9.41
N ASP A 42 6.30 14.23 -10.68
CA ASP A 42 6.55 12.82 -11.01
C ASP A 42 7.88 12.28 -10.46
N PHE A 43 8.92 13.12 -10.30
CA PHE A 43 10.19 12.63 -9.73
C PHE A 43 10.07 12.39 -8.22
N ASP A 44 9.27 13.18 -7.49
CA ASP A 44 9.01 12.94 -6.07
C ASP A 44 8.26 11.61 -5.88
N VAL A 45 7.31 11.32 -6.78
CA VAL A 45 6.60 10.03 -6.81
C VAL A 45 7.56 8.87 -7.09
N LEU A 46 8.45 9.01 -8.08
CA LEU A 46 9.44 7.99 -8.41
C LEU A 46 10.49 7.78 -7.30
N GLN A 47 10.94 8.84 -6.64
CA GLN A 47 11.86 8.74 -5.49
C GLN A 47 11.19 8.04 -4.30
N PHE A 48 9.91 8.33 -4.08
CA PHE A 48 9.12 7.65 -3.05
C PHE A 48 8.94 6.17 -3.38
N ALA A 49 8.55 5.82 -4.60
CA ALA A 49 8.46 4.44 -5.06
C ALA A 49 9.82 3.72 -4.89
N LEU A 50 10.91 4.32 -5.37
CA LEU A 50 12.25 3.76 -5.22
C LEU A 50 12.64 3.48 -3.77
N THR A 51 12.15 4.29 -2.81
CA THR A 51 12.39 4.03 -1.38
C THR A 51 11.72 2.74 -0.92
N LEU A 52 10.49 2.48 -1.38
CA LEU A 52 9.74 1.27 -1.06
C LEU A 52 10.33 0.04 -1.75
N GLU A 53 10.63 0.14 -3.05
CA GLU A 53 11.24 -0.94 -3.83
C GLU A 53 12.60 -1.37 -3.26
N ASN A 54 13.40 -0.41 -2.77
CA ASN A 54 14.66 -0.73 -2.08
C ASN A 54 14.44 -1.44 -0.75
N LEU A 55 13.34 -1.17 -0.05
CA LEU A 55 12.98 -1.85 1.20
C LEU A 55 12.56 -3.29 0.90
N GLU A 56 11.69 -3.51 -0.09
CA GLU A 56 11.20 -4.84 -0.48
C GLU A 56 12.32 -5.70 -1.08
N THR A 57 13.16 -5.11 -1.93
CA THR A 57 14.40 -5.76 -2.42
C THR A 57 15.27 -6.22 -1.26
N ALA A 58 15.51 -5.35 -0.27
CA ALA A 58 16.32 -5.71 0.89
C ALA A 58 15.64 -6.77 1.77
N PHE A 59 14.31 -6.69 1.94
CA PHE A 59 13.52 -7.66 2.69
C PHE A 59 13.68 -9.07 2.12
N TYR A 60 13.46 -9.24 0.81
CA TYR A 60 13.57 -10.55 0.18
C TYR A 60 15.00 -11.09 0.18
N GLN A 61 15.99 -10.25 -0.17
CA GLN A 61 17.39 -10.66 -0.18
C GLN A 61 17.86 -11.12 1.22
N GLN A 62 17.55 -10.36 2.26
CA GLN A 62 17.92 -10.72 3.63
C GLN A 62 17.12 -11.92 4.13
N GLY A 63 15.84 -12.00 3.81
CA GLY A 63 14.97 -13.11 4.22
C GLY A 63 15.43 -14.46 3.65
N PHE A 64 15.69 -14.53 2.34
CA PHE A 64 16.20 -15.77 1.72
C PHE A 64 17.64 -16.10 2.10
N ALA A 65 18.44 -15.11 2.54
CA ALA A 65 19.75 -15.38 3.12
C ALA A 65 19.64 -15.93 4.55
N ALA A 66 18.64 -15.49 5.33
CA ALA A 66 18.44 -15.89 6.72
C ALA A 66 17.69 -17.23 6.87
N LEU A 67 16.81 -17.56 5.93
CA LEU A 67 15.89 -18.69 6.02
C LEU A 67 16.16 -19.71 4.90
N PRO A 68 16.55 -20.96 5.22
CA PRO A 68 16.77 -21.98 4.20
C PRO A 68 15.46 -22.41 3.55
N ALA A 69 15.52 -22.78 2.27
CA ALA A 69 14.37 -23.23 1.48
C ALA A 69 13.53 -24.33 2.15
N GLN A 70 14.18 -25.23 2.91
CA GLN A 70 13.50 -26.29 3.65
C GLN A 70 12.42 -25.77 4.60
N GLN A 71 12.64 -24.62 5.26
CA GLN A 71 11.62 -24.07 6.15
C GLN A 71 10.34 -23.67 5.41
N PHE A 72 10.44 -23.26 4.14
CA PHE A 72 9.26 -22.96 3.32
C PHE A 72 8.57 -24.24 2.86
N LEU A 73 9.34 -25.27 2.49
CA LEU A 73 8.79 -26.60 2.16
C LEU A 73 8.06 -27.23 3.36
N ASP A 74 8.56 -27.01 4.57
CA ASP A 74 7.94 -27.48 5.82
C ASP A 74 6.60 -26.80 6.12
N LEU A 75 6.30 -25.65 5.49
CA LEU A 75 4.96 -25.03 5.49
C LEU A 75 3.98 -25.70 4.51
N GLY A 76 4.43 -26.72 3.77
CA GLY A 76 3.64 -27.41 2.75
C GLY A 76 3.73 -26.79 1.35
N LEU A 77 4.64 -25.84 1.13
CA LEU A 77 4.90 -25.29 -0.19
C LEU A 77 5.63 -26.31 -1.06
N THR A 78 5.30 -26.33 -2.35
CA THR A 78 6.06 -27.06 -3.36
C THR A 78 7.34 -26.31 -3.71
N GLN A 79 8.33 -27.01 -4.27
CA GLN A 79 9.56 -26.38 -4.76
C GLN A 79 9.26 -25.23 -5.73
N THR A 80 8.33 -25.42 -6.66
CA THR A 80 7.91 -24.38 -7.60
C THR A 80 7.33 -23.15 -6.90
N GLN A 81 6.61 -23.31 -5.79
CA GLN A 81 6.11 -22.17 -5.02
C GLN A 81 7.24 -21.45 -4.28
N VAL A 82 8.23 -22.17 -3.77
CA VAL A 82 9.43 -21.56 -3.18
C VAL A 82 10.22 -20.78 -4.25
N ASP A 83 10.40 -21.36 -5.43
CA ASP A 83 11.07 -20.70 -6.56
C ASP A 83 10.30 -19.45 -7.01
N SER A 84 8.97 -19.48 -7.00
CA SER A 84 8.13 -18.31 -7.25
C SER A 84 8.32 -17.22 -6.19
N LEU A 85 8.41 -17.56 -4.89
CA LEU A 85 8.73 -16.57 -3.84
C LEU A 85 10.10 -15.93 -4.09
N VAL A 86 11.10 -16.71 -4.51
CA VAL A 86 12.43 -16.18 -4.88
C VAL A 86 12.34 -15.27 -6.10
N THR A 87 11.51 -15.63 -7.08
CA THR A 87 11.28 -14.82 -8.29
C THR A 87 10.65 -13.48 -7.95
N ILE A 88 9.73 -13.42 -6.98
CA ILE A 88 9.18 -12.16 -6.46
C ILE A 88 10.32 -11.25 -5.96
N GLY A 89 11.21 -11.78 -5.12
CA GLY A 89 12.37 -11.01 -4.65
C GLY A 89 13.31 -10.55 -5.77
N GLN A 90 13.35 -11.23 -6.90
CA GLN A 90 14.12 -10.81 -8.09
C GLN A 90 13.41 -9.71 -8.88
N SER A 91 12.07 -9.73 -8.96
CA SER A 91 11.32 -8.64 -9.59
C SER A 91 11.44 -7.33 -8.82
N GLU A 92 11.49 -7.35 -7.48
CA GLU A 92 11.71 -6.12 -6.71
C GLU A 92 13.04 -5.43 -7.08
N ALA A 93 14.10 -6.21 -7.29
CA ALA A 93 15.37 -5.67 -7.76
C ALA A 93 15.24 -5.07 -9.17
N ALA A 94 14.45 -5.70 -10.05
CA ALA A 94 14.20 -5.17 -11.39
C ALA A 94 13.36 -3.88 -11.35
N HIS A 95 12.41 -3.75 -10.41
CA HIS A 95 11.65 -2.52 -10.17
C HIS A 95 12.58 -1.37 -9.74
N VAL A 96 13.52 -1.64 -8.81
CA VAL A 96 14.58 -0.69 -8.43
C VAL A 96 15.37 -0.21 -9.66
N GLU A 97 15.84 -1.15 -10.49
CA GLU A 97 16.66 -0.83 -11.67
C GLU A 97 15.93 0.08 -12.68
N ILE A 98 14.65 -0.21 -12.97
CA ILE A 98 13.89 0.59 -13.94
C ILE A 98 13.58 1.99 -13.39
N ILE A 99 13.30 2.12 -12.09
CA ILE A 99 13.03 3.42 -11.47
C ILE A 99 14.31 4.25 -11.40
N GLN A 100 15.44 3.66 -10.97
CA GLN A 100 16.74 4.34 -10.97
C GLN A 100 17.12 4.82 -12.36
N SER A 101 16.91 3.98 -13.38
CA SER A 101 17.19 4.32 -14.78
C SER A 101 16.31 5.48 -15.27
N THR A 102 15.03 5.49 -14.86
CA THR A 102 14.09 6.56 -15.21
C THR A 102 14.51 7.89 -14.56
N LEU A 103 14.82 7.88 -13.27
CA LEU A 103 15.28 9.06 -12.53
C LEU A 103 16.59 9.62 -13.11
N ALA A 104 17.55 8.75 -13.41
CA ALA A 104 18.83 9.15 -14.00
C ALA A 104 18.64 9.79 -15.39
N GLN A 105 17.74 9.26 -16.23
CA GLN A 105 17.38 9.86 -17.53
C GLN A 105 16.73 11.25 -17.38
N MET A 106 16.04 11.48 -16.27
CA MET A 106 15.48 12.79 -15.91
C MET A 106 16.52 13.74 -15.29
N GLY A 107 17.79 13.32 -15.14
CA GLY A 107 18.84 14.10 -14.50
C GLY A 107 18.70 14.20 -12.97
N ILE A 108 17.89 13.32 -12.37
CA ILE A 108 17.65 13.26 -10.94
C ILE A 108 18.55 12.17 -10.35
N GLN A 109 19.28 12.50 -9.28
CA GLN A 109 20.05 11.51 -8.54
C GLN A 109 19.10 10.58 -7.77
N PRO A 110 19.09 9.27 -8.06
CA PRO A 110 18.20 8.35 -7.37
C PRO A 110 18.54 8.26 -5.87
N VAL A 111 17.52 8.08 -5.03
CA VAL A 111 17.76 7.72 -3.63
C VAL A 111 18.50 6.39 -3.54
N VAL A 112 19.42 6.31 -2.59
CA VAL A 112 20.16 5.09 -2.27
C VAL A 112 19.45 4.30 -1.14
N PRO A 113 19.57 2.96 -1.10
CA PRO A 113 18.94 2.12 -0.08
C PRO A 113 19.26 2.56 1.35
N CYS A 114 18.26 2.44 2.23
CA CYS A 114 18.42 2.68 3.66
C CYS A 114 19.03 1.46 4.37
N GLN A 115 19.32 1.61 5.66
CA GLN A 115 19.55 0.50 6.57
C GLN A 115 18.21 0.04 7.13
N TYR A 116 17.96 -1.26 7.06
CA TYR A 116 16.67 -1.86 7.43
C TYR A 116 16.80 -2.78 8.62
N ASN A 117 15.70 -2.89 9.38
CA ASN A 117 15.56 -3.85 10.47
C ASN A 117 14.20 -4.53 10.35
N PHE A 118 14.22 -5.77 9.86
CA PHE A 118 13.02 -6.59 9.68
C PHE A 118 12.66 -7.41 10.93
N GLY A 119 13.52 -7.42 11.95
CA GLY A 119 13.25 -8.02 13.27
C GLY A 119 12.56 -9.39 13.20
N GLY A 120 11.37 -9.47 13.77
CA GLY A 120 10.58 -10.70 13.86
C GLY A 120 10.10 -11.27 12.52
N ALA A 121 10.21 -10.52 11.42
CA ALA A 121 9.82 -11.00 10.09
C ALA A 121 10.65 -12.21 9.65
N PHE A 122 11.88 -12.36 10.14
CA PHE A 122 12.74 -13.51 9.83
C PHE A 122 12.79 -14.56 10.95
N ALA A 123 11.84 -14.52 11.90
CA ALA A 123 11.78 -15.51 12.98
C ALA A 123 11.42 -16.93 12.46
N SER A 124 10.73 -17.03 11.33
CA SER A 124 10.44 -18.28 10.61
C SER A 124 10.03 -17.97 9.17
N ALA A 125 10.03 -18.98 8.29
CA ALA A 125 9.46 -18.85 6.95
C ALA A 125 8.00 -18.36 6.97
N GLN A 126 7.20 -18.79 7.94
CA GLN A 126 5.82 -18.33 8.10
C GLN A 126 5.75 -16.83 8.42
N ALA A 127 6.60 -16.35 9.33
CA ALA A 127 6.68 -14.93 9.68
C ALA A 127 7.13 -14.08 8.48
N MET A 128 8.04 -14.60 7.66
CA MET A 128 8.49 -13.92 6.45
C MET A 128 7.36 -13.83 5.43
N VAL A 129 6.65 -14.94 5.15
CA VAL A 129 5.51 -14.95 4.22
C VAL A 129 4.39 -14.01 4.69
N GLN A 130 4.11 -13.96 6.00
CA GLN A 130 3.13 -13.03 6.56
C GLN A 130 3.54 -11.56 6.42
N THR A 131 4.82 -11.26 6.64
CA THR A 131 5.36 -9.90 6.46
C THR A 131 5.35 -9.51 4.98
N ALA A 132 5.73 -10.43 4.10
CA ALA A 132 5.68 -10.24 2.65
C ALA A 132 4.25 -9.91 2.19
N ALA A 133 3.24 -10.64 2.68
CA ALA A 133 1.84 -10.36 2.36
C ALA A 133 1.39 -8.93 2.74
N ILE A 134 2.00 -8.35 3.77
CA ILE A 134 1.76 -6.96 4.19
C ILE A 134 2.51 -6.01 3.26
N LEU A 135 3.79 -6.23 3.01
CA LEU A 135 4.62 -5.37 2.16
C LEU A 135 4.05 -5.26 0.74
N GLU A 136 3.80 -6.39 0.06
CA GLU A 136 3.23 -6.37 -1.30
C GLU A 136 1.89 -5.62 -1.36
N GLN A 137 1.04 -5.77 -0.33
CA GLN A 137 -0.22 -5.04 -0.29
C GLN A 137 0.00 -3.53 -0.10
N VAL A 138 1.02 -3.14 0.67
CA VAL A 138 1.43 -1.74 0.82
C VAL A 138 1.96 -1.20 -0.51
N GLY A 139 2.77 -1.97 -1.25
CA GLY A 139 3.22 -1.66 -2.62
C GLY A 139 2.04 -1.39 -3.56
N VAL A 140 1.08 -2.32 -3.64
CA VAL A 140 -0.17 -2.16 -4.40
C VAL A 140 -0.92 -0.87 -4.01
N SER A 141 -1.09 -0.63 -2.70
CA SER A 141 -1.76 0.56 -2.19
C SER A 141 -1.03 1.86 -2.50
N ALA A 142 0.31 1.84 -2.53
CA ALA A 142 1.16 2.98 -2.83
C ALA A 142 1.05 3.38 -4.30
N TYR A 143 1.22 2.42 -5.22
CA TYR A 143 1.08 2.66 -6.65
C TYR A 143 -0.32 3.14 -7.03
N LEU A 144 -1.36 2.51 -6.47
CA LEU A 144 -2.74 2.94 -6.72
C LEU A 144 -3.02 4.34 -6.16
N GLY A 145 -2.47 4.67 -4.99
CA GLY A 145 -2.56 6.00 -4.39
C GLY A 145 -1.81 7.07 -5.17
N ALA A 146 -0.71 6.70 -5.83
CA ALA A 146 0.11 7.59 -6.63
C ALA A 146 -0.44 7.85 -8.04
N ALA A 147 -1.21 6.90 -8.61
CA ALA A 147 -1.78 7.00 -9.95
C ALA A 147 -2.45 8.35 -10.31
N PRO A 148 -3.28 8.99 -9.45
CA PRO A 148 -3.87 10.30 -9.76
C PRO A 148 -2.91 11.50 -9.65
N ILE A 149 -1.71 11.31 -9.11
CA ILE A 149 -0.69 12.36 -8.91
C ILE A 149 0.26 12.43 -10.11
N VAL A 150 0.53 11.29 -10.73
CA VAL A 150 1.46 11.20 -11.87
C VAL A 150 0.89 11.91 -13.08
N SER A 151 1.65 12.87 -13.59
CA SER A 151 1.27 13.71 -14.73
C SER A 151 1.82 13.22 -16.06
N SER A 152 3.01 12.60 -16.07
CA SER A 152 3.64 12.02 -17.25
C SER A 152 3.01 10.67 -17.61
N PRO A 153 2.46 10.53 -18.83
CA PRO A 153 1.95 9.24 -19.30
C PRO A 153 3.03 8.15 -19.36
N VAL A 154 4.30 8.53 -19.54
CA VAL A 154 5.42 7.57 -19.56
C VAL A 154 5.68 7.03 -18.16
N VAL A 155 5.74 7.91 -17.15
CA VAL A 155 5.90 7.51 -15.74
C VAL A 155 4.70 6.69 -15.30
N LEU A 156 3.48 7.11 -15.67
CA LEU A 156 2.25 6.38 -15.36
C LEU A 156 2.24 4.98 -16.00
N GLY A 157 2.70 4.84 -17.25
CA GLY A 157 2.80 3.55 -17.93
C GLY A 157 3.80 2.61 -17.24
N ALA A 158 4.97 3.12 -16.85
CA ALA A 158 5.95 2.36 -16.08
C ALA A 158 5.41 1.94 -14.71
N ALA A 159 4.84 2.89 -13.95
CA ALA A 159 4.22 2.63 -12.65
C ALA A 159 3.07 1.61 -12.73
N ALA A 160 2.23 1.69 -13.75
CA ALA A 160 1.15 0.74 -13.98
C ALA A 160 1.67 -0.68 -14.29
N SER A 161 2.82 -0.80 -14.95
CA SER A 161 3.44 -2.11 -15.21
C SER A 161 3.91 -2.77 -13.91
N ILE A 162 4.56 -2.00 -13.02
CA ILE A 162 5.02 -2.45 -11.69
C ILE A 162 3.81 -2.81 -10.82
N PHE A 163 2.83 -1.91 -10.68
CA PHE A 163 1.57 -2.16 -9.97
C PHE A 163 0.90 -3.50 -10.34
N SER A 164 0.93 -3.86 -11.63
CA SER A 164 0.33 -5.12 -12.08
C SER A 164 1.07 -6.36 -11.60
N ILE A 165 2.38 -6.24 -11.35
CA ILE A 165 3.26 -7.29 -10.87
C ILE A 165 3.16 -7.39 -9.34
N GLU A 166 3.19 -6.26 -8.63
CA GLU A 166 2.87 -6.16 -7.19
C GLU A 166 1.55 -6.87 -6.83
N ALA A 167 0.49 -6.61 -7.59
CA ALA A 167 -0.81 -7.26 -7.36
C ALA A 167 -0.76 -8.79 -7.56
N ARG A 168 0.10 -9.29 -8.47
CA ARG A 168 0.31 -10.73 -8.67
C ARG A 168 1.15 -11.33 -7.54
N HIS A 169 2.14 -10.62 -7.04
CA HIS A 169 2.92 -11.02 -5.86
C HIS A 169 2.01 -11.20 -4.66
N GLN A 170 1.22 -10.18 -4.34
CA GLN A 170 0.22 -10.21 -3.27
C GLN A 170 -0.74 -11.40 -3.44
N SER A 171 -1.30 -11.59 -4.66
CA SER A 171 -2.22 -12.69 -4.94
C SER A 171 -1.57 -14.07 -4.74
N PHE A 172 -0.31 -14.22 -5.15
CA PHE A 172 0.44 -15.46 -5.00
C PHE A 172 0.77 -15.75 -3.54
N ILE A 173 1.27 -14.76 -2.80
CA ILE A 173 1.62 -14.89 -1.38
C ILE A 173 0.39 -15.28 -0.55
N ARG A 174 -0.77 -14.68 -0.85
CA ARG A 174 -2.04 -15.05 -0.23
C ARG A 174 -2.44 -16.49 -0.54
N THR A 175 -2.26 -16.91 -1.79
CA THR A 175 -2.51 -18.29 -2.23
C THR A 175 -1.67 -19.30 -1.44
N VAL A 176 -0.36 -19.07 -1.33
CA VAL A 176 0.53 -19.98 -0.57
C VAL A 176 0.33 -19.89 0.94
N SER A 177 -0.26 -18.80 1.43
CA SER A 177 -0.70 -18.65 2.82
C SER A 177 -2.06 -19.31 3.11
N GLY A 178 -2.70 -19.93 2.12
CA GLY A 178 -3.98 -20.63 2.29
C GLY A 178 -5.18 -19.70 2.48
N ILE A 179 -5.08 -18.42 2.10
CA ILE A 179 -6.17 -17.43 2.18
C ILE A 179 -6.61 -17.00 0.77
N ALA A 180 -7.79 -16.37 0.66
CA ALA A 180 -8.34 -15.94 -0.64
C ALA A 180 -7.36 -15.02 -1.38
N SER A 181 -7.00 -15.35 -2.62
CA SER A 181 -6.01 -14.62 -3.42
C SER A 181 -6.45 -13.19 -3.76
N ALA A 182 -7.72 -13.02 -4.12
CA ALA A 182 -8.38 -11.73 -4.32
C ALA A 182 -9.56 -11.63 -3.35
N PRO A 183 -9.35 -11.13 -2.12
CA PRO A 183 -10.38 -11.15 -1.07
C PRO A 183 -11.43 -10.04 -1.22
N ASP A 184 -11.22 -9.09 -2.13
CA ASP A 184 -12.09 -7.95 -2.37
C ASP A 184 -12.13 -7.64 -3.88
N PHE A 185 -13.09 -6.81 -4.30
CA PHE A 185 -13.28 -6.41 -5.69
C PHE A 185 -12.38 -5.22 -6.09
N PHE A 186 -11.85 -4.49 -5.11
CA PHE A 186 -10.99 -3.33 -5.33
C PHE A 186 -9.85 -3.30 -4.33
N ASP A 187 -8.67 -2.87 -4.79
CA ASP A 187 -7.58 -2.50 -3.91
C ASP A 187 -7.80 -1.14 -3.25
N THR A 188 -7.14 -0.94 -2.11
CA THR A 188 -7.31 0.26 -1.30
C THR A 188 -6.14 1.22 -1.52
N PRO A 189 -6.32 2.40 -2.15
CA PRO A 189 -5.24 3.37 -2.29
C PRO A 189 -4.89 3.98 -0.92
N LEU A 190 -3.61 4.29 -0.68
CA LEU A 190 -3.17 5.01 0.52
C LEU A 190 -2.48 6.33 0.15
N SER A 191 -2.50 7.31 1.06
CA SER A 191 -1.67 8.52 0.89
C SER A 191 -0.18 8.17 1.07
N PRO A 192 0.74 8.96 0.49
CA PRO A 192 2.18 8.74 0.69
C PRO A 192 2.58 8.68 2.17
N LYS A 193 1.96 9.50 3.03
CA LYS A 193 2.25 9.49 4.46
C LYS A 193 1.74 8.23 5.16
N GLN A 194 0.56 7.72 4.78
CA GLN A 194 0.06 6.45 5.29
C GLN A 194 0.97 5.29 4.88
N VAL A 195 1.38 5.23 3.61
CA VAL A 195 2.33 4.23 3.10
C VAL A 195 3.66 4.32 3.85
N PHE A 196 4.21 5.53 3.99
CA PHE A 196 5.46 5.72 4.73
C PHE A 196 5.33 5.29 6.19
N SER A 197 4.17 5.50 6.81
CA SER A 197 3.93 5.07 8.20
C SER A 197 3.95 3.56 8.37
N LEU A 198 3.62 2.79 7.32
CA LEU A 198 3.72 1.34 7.30
C LEU A 198 5.14 0.84 7.02
N ALA A 199 5.91 1.58 6.21
CA ALA A 199 7.30 1.25 5.88
C ALA A 199 8.29 1.67 6.99
N ALA A 200 8.04 2.80 7.66
CA ALA A 200 8.94 3.42 8.62
C ALA A 200 9.44 2.48 9.75
N PRO A 201 8.63 1.56 10.32
CA PRO A 201 9.11 0.63 11.33
C PRO A 201 10.26 -0.28 10.88
N PHE A 202 10.41 -0.51 9.57
CA PHE A 202 11.47 -1.33 8.99
C PHE A 202 12.73 -0.52 8.63
N ILE A 203 12.67 0.81 8.68
CA ILE A 203 13.76 1.70 8.28
C ILE A 203 14.49 2.19 9.52
N SER A 204 15.74 1.78 9.69
CA SER A 204 16.59 2.20 10.82
C SER A 204 17.24 3.56 10.58
N SER A 205 17.76 3.78 9.37
CA SER A 205 18.39 5.05 8.98
C SER A 205 18.60 5.09 7.47
N CYS A 206 18.50 6.26 6.84
CA CYS A 206 18.83 6.41 5.42
C CYS A 206 20.07 7.29 5.22
N PRO A 207 20.88 7.04 4.18
CA PRO A 207 21.96 7.94 3.78
C PRO A 207 21.46 9.37 3.51
N GLN A 208 22.36 10.33 3.61
CA GLN A 208 22.03 11.73 3.32
C GLN A 208 21.49 11.87 1.89
N GLY A 209 20.35 12.55 1.73
CA GLY A 209 19.66 12.71 0.45
C GLY A 209 18.63 11.61 0.14
N SER A 210 18.60 10.51 0.91
CA SER A 210 17.58 9.45 0.77
C SER A 210 16.46 9.50 1.81
N ASN A 211 16.54 10.41 2.79
CA ASN A 211 15.46 10.56 3.76
C ASN A 211 14.23 11.17 3.08
N LEU A 212 13.08 10.52 3.24
CA LEU A 212 11.81 11.07 2.80
C LEU A 212 11.46 12.31 3.62
N ILE A 213 10.86 13.31 2.96
CA ILE A 213 10.38 14.55 3.61
C ILE A 213 9.16 14.28 4.50
N LEU A 214 8.56 13.09 4.37
CA LEU A 214 7.40 12.67 5.14
C LEU A 214 7.81 12.24 6.54
N THR A 215 7.00 12.62 7.53
CA THR A 215 7.08 12.08 8.89
C THR A 215 5.98 11.05 9.05
N ALA A 216 6.31 9.85 9.51
CA ALA A 216 5.33 8.82 9.80
C ALA A 216 4.33 9.30 10.85
N PHE A 217 3.08 8.85 10.72
CA PHE A 217 2.12 8.97 11.80
C PHE A 217 2.57 8.14 13.02
N PRO A 218 2.15 8.52 14.23
CA PRO A 218 2.28 7.66 15.40
C PRO A 218 1.70 6.27 15.13
N THR A 219 2.35 5.24 15.67
CA THR A 219 1.91 3.86 15.46
C THR A 219 0.64 3.56 16.26
N VAL A 220 -0.15 2.61 15.76
CA VAL A 220 -1.24 1.97 16.51
C VAL A 220 -0.98 0.47 16.51
N SER A 221 -1.11 -0.16 17.66
CA SER A 221 -0.97 -1.61 17.84
C SER A 221 -2.23 -2.19 18.47
N MET A 222 -2.43 -3.49 18.27
CA MET A 222 -3.54 -4.23 18.86
C MET A 222 -3.03 -5.10 20.00
N THR A 223 -3.60 -4.98 21.20
CA THR A 223 -3.17 -5.74 22.38
C THR A 223 -3.83 -7.10 22.50
N ASN A 224 -4.96 -7.32 21.81
CA ASN A 224 -5.68 -8.59 21.75
C ASN A 224 -5.49 -9.34 20.41
N ALA A 225 -4.28 -9.25 19.83
CA ALA A 225 -3.98 -9.66 18.45
C ALA A 225 -4.13 -11.16 18.09
N ASN A 226 -4.39 -12.03 19.07
CA ASN A 226 -4.45 -13.49 18.87
C ASN A 226 -5.83 -14.02 18.46
N GLN A 227 -6.74 -13.15 18.02
CA GLN A 227 -8.08 -13.55 17.59
C GLN A 227 -8.27 -13.28 16.10
N GLN A 228 -8.95 -14.20 15.42
CA GLN A 228 -9.49 -13.92 14.09
C GLN A 228 -10.34 -12.65 14.17
N ILE A 229 -10.08 -11.72 13.27
CA ILE A 229 -10.81 -10.45 13.22
C ILE A 229 -12.16 -10.73 12.57
N ILE A 230 -13.23 -10.72 13.37
CA ILE A 230 -14.60 -10.91 12.90
C ILE A 230 -15.42 -9.63 13.11
N ALA A 231 -16.59 -9.53 12.48
CA ALA A 231 -17.49 -8.40 12.67
C ALA A 231 -17.99 -8.27 14.12
N ASP A 232 -18.26 -7.04 14.56
CA ASP A 232 -18.77 -6.68 15.89
C ASP A 232 -17.85 -7.07 17.07
N GLN A 233 -16.59 -7.40 16.79
CA GLN A 233 -15.55 -7.67 17.79
C GLN A 233 -14.94 -6.37 18.31
N GLN A 234 -14.61 -6.32 19.60
CA GLN A 234 -13.87 -5.21 20.19
C GLN A 234 -12.36 -5.39 19.98
N LEU A 235 -11.75 -4.54 19.17
CA LEU A 235 -10.29 -4.44 19.05
C LEU A 235 -9.77 -3.52 20.15
N GLN A 236 -8.84 -4.02 20.95
CA GLN A 236 -8.15 -3.24 21.98
C GLN A 236 -6.89 -2.65 21.36
N LEU A 237 -6.85 -1.32 21.27
CA LEU A 237 -5.86 -0.57 20.51
C LEU A 237 -5.01 0.29 21.43
N GLN A 238 -3.73 0.38 21.14
CA GLN A 238 -2.78 1.21 21.85
C GLN A 238 -2.05 2.13 20.89
N SER A 239 -1.96 3.41 21.27
CA SER A 239 -1.13 4.41 20.60
C SER A 239 -0.79 5.53 21.57
N ASP A 240 0.47 5.99 21.54
CA ASP A 240 0.96 7.09 22.36
C ASP A 240 0.32 8.44 21.97
N ALA A 241 -0.32 8.52 20.80
CA ALA A 241 -1.00 9.72 20.30
C ALA A 241 -2.54 9.65 20.41
N SER A 242 -3.10 8.62 21.06
CA SER A 242 -4.56 8.36 21.08
C SER A 242 -5.42 9.43 21.76
N GLY A 243 -4.82 10.42 22.45
CA GLY A 243 -5.56 11.44 23.21
C GLY A 243 -6.49 12.36 22.39
N GLN A 244 -6.28 12.44 21.07
CA GLN A 244 -7.16 13.21 20.16
C GLN A 244 -8.05 12.31 19.28
N ALA A 245 -7.96 10.99 19.42
CA ALA A 245 -8.75 10.05 18.64
C ALA A 245 -10.19 10.00 19.15
N THR A 246 -11.15 10.15 18.24
CA THR A 246 -12.59 10.05 18.54
C THR A 246 -13.22 8.83 17.89
N ALA A 247 -12.59 8.27 16.84
CA ALA A 247 -13.07 7.11 16.12
C ALA A 247 -11.92 6.27 15.55
N CYS A 248 -12.25 5.02 15.19
CA CYS A 248 -11.47 4.22 14.25
C CYS A 248 -12.05 4.33 12.86
N ALA A 249 -11.18 4.52 11.86
CA ALA A 249 -11.52 4.44 10.45
C ALA A 249 -11.01 3.11 9.89
N PHE A 250 -11.94 2.23 9.50
CA PHE A 250 -11.66 0.96 8.82
C PHE A 250 -11.78 1.17 7.33
N THR A 251 -10.69 0.91 6.61
CA THR A 251 -10.56 1.37 5.23
C THR A 251 -10.22 0.20 4.33
N ALA A 252 -11.09 -0.08 3.37
CA ALA A 252 -10.98 -1.21 2.45
C ALA A 252 -11.66 -0.88 1.11
N GLY A 253 -11.21 -1.50 0.02
CA GLY A 253 -11.68 -1.20 -1.33
C GLY A 253 -13.13 -1.62 -1.56
N GLY A 254 -13.60 -2.66 -0.87
CA GLY A 254 -14.98 -3.13 -0.92
C GLY A 254 -15.99 -2.21 -0.26
N PHE A 255 -15.56 -1.24 0.55
CA PHE A 255 -16.47 -0.28 1.16
C PHE A 255 -16.95 0.77 0.14
N PRO A 256 -18.27 0.93 -0.06
CA PRO A 256 -18.82 1.90 -1.02
C PRO A 256 -18.41 3.36 -0.77
N THR A 257 -18.06 3.68 0.49
CA THR A 257 -17.64 5.01 0.96
C THR A 257 -16.12 5.11 1.19
N GLY A 258 -15.35 4.08 0.86
CA GLY A 258 -13.91 4.00 1.11
C GLY A 258 -13.55 3.62 2.54
N SER A 259 -14.19 4.23 3.53
CA SER A 259 -13.99 3.92 4.95
C SER A 259 -15.31 3.82 5.72
N VAL A 260 -15.31 2.99 6.76
CA VAL A 260 -16.36 2.87 7.77
C VAL A 260 -15.79 3.29 9.12
N PHE A 261 -16.54 4.09 9.87
CA PHE A 261 -16.10 4.62 11.16
C PHE A 261 -16.85 3.95 12.33
N THR A 262 -16.12 3.62 13.38
CA THR A 262 -16.71 3.21 14.67
C THR A 262 -16.12 4.04 15.81
N ALA A 263 -16.88 4.24 16.88
CA ALA A 263 -16.44 5.07 17.99
C ALA A 263 -15.20 4.47 18.68
N PHE A 264 -14.21 5.30 18.96
CA PHE A 264 -13.06 4.91 19.77
C PHE A 264 -13.36 5.28 21.22
N THR A 265 -13.57 4.29 22.07
CA THR A 265 -13.97 4.49 23.46
C THR A 265 -13.17 3.55 24.35
N ASN A 266 -12.58 4.08 25.43
CA ASN A 266 -11.78 3.32 26.39
C ASN A 266 -10.67 2.47 25.74
N GLY A 267 -9.98 3.01 24.73
CA GLY A 267 -8.92 2.29 24.03
C GLY A 267 -9.40 1.21 23.05
N ALA A 268 -10.70 1.16 22.73
CA ALA A 268 -11.27 0.11 21.91
C ALA A 268 -12.15 0.63 20.78
N CYS A 269 -12.25 -0.18 19.72
CA CYS A 269 -13.17 0.01 18.61
C CYS A 269 -13.89 -1.28 18.25
N ALA A 270 -15.18 -1.19 17.96
CA ALA A 270 -15.92 -2.27 17.33
C ALA A 270 -15.47 -2.43 15.86
N THR A 271 -15.26 -3.65 15.40
CA THR A 271 -15.10 -3.94 13.97
C THR A 271 -16.43 -3.79 13.24
N PRO A 272 -16.50 -3.04 12.13
CA PRO A 272 -17.72 -2.96 11.35
C PRO A 272 -18.04 -4.28 10.65
N GLN A 273 -19.30 -4.42 10.22
CA GLN A 273 -19.72 -5.54 9.38
C GLN A 273 -19.14 -5.44 7.97
N GLY A 274 -18.96 -6.60 7.32
CA GLY A 274 -18.52 -6.67 5.92
C GLY A 274 -17.02 -6.37 5.71
N LEU A 275 -16.20 -6.48 6.76
CA LEU A 275 -14.75 -6.48 6.59
C LEU A 275 -14.32 -7.74 5.83
N THR A 276 -13.52 -7.55 4.79
CA THR A 276 -12.96 -8.63 3.98
C THR A 276 -11.55 -8.26 3.55
N GLY A 277 -10.65 -9.24 3.48
CA GLY A 277 -9.33 -9.04 2.91
C GLY A 277 -8.40 -8.18 3.75
N VAL A 278 -7.78 -7.18 3.12
CA VAL A 278 -6.84 -6.29 3.81
C VAL A 278 -7.53 -4.98 4.14
N VAL A 279 -7.57 -4.66 5.44
CA VAL A 279 -8.21 -3.47 5.97
C VAL A 279 -7.17 -2.61 6.67
N TYR A 280 -7.17 -1.32 6.36
CA TYR A 280 -6.33 -0.34 7.04
C TYR A 280 -7.12 0.34 8.16
N LEU A 281 -6.68 0.15 9.41
CA LEU A 281 -7.25 0.80 10.58
C LEU A 281 -6.44 2.05 10.92
N ASN A 282 -7.12 3.20 11.01
CA ASN A 282 -6.53 4.45 11.51
C ASN A 282 -7.31 4.93 12.74
N LEU A 283 -6.61 5.49 13.73
CA LEU A 283 -7.26 6.34 14.73
C LEU A 283 -7.42 7.73 14.14
N VAL A 284 -8.63 8.29 14.22
CA VAL A 284 -8.97 9.58 13.60
C VAL A 284 -9.64 10.54 14.58
N SER A 285 -9.46 11.84 14.36
CA SER A 285 -10.04 12.91 15.18
C SER A 285 -11.45 13.30 14.76
N SER A 286 -11.90 12.91 13.56
CA SER A 286 -13.25 13.19 13.06
C SER A 286 -13.76 12.10 12.12
N THR A 287 -15.09 12.09 11.89
CA THR A 287 -15.78 11.11 11.02
C THR A 287 -16.53 11.81 9.88
N PRO A 288 -15.85 12.17 8.77
CA PRO A 288 -16.49 12.84 7.65
C PRO A 288 -17.63 12.00 7.06
N ALA A 289 -18.79 12.62 6.81
CA ALA A 289 -19.95 11.96 6.21
C ALA A 289 -19.67 11.40 4.80
N THR A 290 -18.62 11.88 4.13
CA THR A 290 -18.16 11.39 2.82
C THR A 290 -17.51 10.01 2.88
N GLY A 291 -17.10 9.52 4.06
CA GLY A 291 -16.28 8.30 4.18
C GLY A 291 -14.79 8.49 3.87
N LYS A 292 -14.42 9.66 3.34
CA LYS A 292 -13.04 9.99 2.99
C LYS A 292 -12.22 10.24 4.25
N ILE A 293 -11.07 9.59 4.33
CA ILE A 293 -10.01 9.92 5.27
C ILE A 293 -8.94 10.77 4.59
N SER A 294 -8.39 11.73 5.33
CA SER A 294 -7.30 12.61 4.91
C SER A 294 -6.25 12.71 6.01
N ASP A 295 -5.02 13.06 5.64
CA ASP A 295 -3.88 13.07 6.54
C ASP A 295 -4.05 13.99 7.76
N ASP A 296 -4.83 15.06 7.65
CA ASP A 296 -5.08 16.03 8.72
C ASP A 296 -5.99 15.51 9.84
N ILE A 297 -6.77 14.46 9.56
CA ILE A 297 -7.65 13.85 10.56
C ILE A 297 -7.07 12.55 11.14
N ILE A 298 -5.98 12.01 10.57
CA ILE A 298 -5.32 10.80 11.07
C ILE A 298 -4.47 11.18 12.29
N VAL A 299 -4.80 10.56 13.42
CA VAL A 299 -4.10 10.71 14.70
C VAL A 299 -2.98 9.68 14.83
N ALA A 300 -3.26 8.43 14.44
CA ALA A 300 -2.31 7.33 14.46
C ALA A 300 -2.68 6.23 13.45
N GLY A 301 -1.68 5.47 13.01
CA GLY A 301 -1.80 4.38 12.03
C GLY A 301 -1.30 4.77 10.63
N PRO A 302 -1.70 4.05 9.57
CA PRO A 302 -2.57 2.87 9.63
C PRO A 302 -1.89 1.67 10.30
N MET A 303 -2.70 0.77 10.85
CA MET A 303 -2.34 -0.61 11.13
C MET A 303 -3.03 -1.51 10.10
N VAL A 304 -2.31 -2.51 9.60
CA VAL A 304 -2.84 -3.48 8.63
C VAL A 304 -3.55 -4.60 9.36
N LEU A 305 -4.82 -4.83 9.02
CA LEU A 305 -5.62 -5.94 9.51
C LEU A 305 -5.84 -6.92 8.36
N GLN A 306 -5.43 -8.17 8.55
CA GLN A 306 -5.82 -9.26 7.65
C GLN A 306 -7.10 -9.92 8.18
N VAL A 307 -8.17 -9.82 7.41
CA VAL A 307 -9.49 -10.35 7.73
C VAL A 307 -9.75 -11.55 6.82
N SER A 308 -10.06 -12.69 7.45
CA SER A 308 -10.32 -13.98 6.81
C SER A 308 -11.80 -14.17 6.50
#